data_AF-A0A6M3LZU3-F1
#
_entry.id   AF-A0A6M3LZU3-F1
#
_cell.length_a   1.000
_cell.length_b   1.000
_cell.length_c   1.000
_cell.angle_alpha   90.00
_cell.angle_beta   90.00
_cell.angle_gamma   90.00
#
_symmetry.space_group_name_H-M   'P 1'
#
loop_
_entity.id
_entity.type
_entity.pdbx_description
1 polymer ?
#
loop_
_entity_poly.entity_id
_entity_poly.type
_entity_poly.pdbx_seq_one_letter_code
_entity_poly.pdbx_strand_id
1 'polypeptide(L)'
;MCQVGEDLVLVDGAHRLEEAIENRLPSIDTVIFEGDMVDVLTKNLFLDHMRGKTPVSEMVKVIGALYDEYGQDSDQIKEKTGLTRDYIEKLVKISKASPAVQAALDEGVIGVGHAFELSRLPYAIQQDELIAKHQVWRFTVKELHDQIDQVLVEMKAIAEEPPVTTSTGTRPAPVYHCEGCKDQVEPRYLRPVMLCPNCFGEVW
;
A
#
# COMPACT_ATOMS: atom_id res chain seq x y z
N MET A 1 16.02 26.91 -12.96
CA MET A 1 16.59 26.21 -11.79
C MET A 1 16.31 27.03 -10.55
N CYS A 2 16.27 26.39 -9.38
CA CYS A 2 16.24 27.06 -8.09
C CYS A 2 17.60 26.93 -7.43
N GLN A 3 18.12 28.01 -6.85
CA GLN A 3 19.29 27.97 -5.99
C GLN A 3 18.85 27.67 -4.56
N VAL A 4 19.23 26.50 -4.06
CA VAL A 4 18.93 26.03 -2.71
C VAL A 4 20.26 25.88 -1.96
N GLY A 5 20.64 26.92 -1.22
CA GLY A 5 21.96 27.00 -0.59
C GLY A 5 23.07 27.12 -1.65
N GLU A 6 23.98 26.15 -1.67
CA GLU A 6 25.09 26.09 -2.64
C GLU A 6 24.73 25.30 -3.92
N ASP A 7 23.62 24.56 -3.90
CA ASP A 7 23.22 23.68 -4.99
C ASP A 7 22.21 24.35 -5.94
N LEU A 8 22.26 23.95 -7.22
CA LEU A 8 21.26 24.32 -8.24
C LEU A 8 20.35 23.14 -8.51
N VAL A 9 19.07 23.28 -8.14
CA VAL A 9 18.05 22.26 -8.32
C VAL A 9 17.23 22.53 -9.58
N LEU A 10 17.02 21.50 -10.39
CA LEU A 10 16.16 21.59 -11.57
C LEU A 10 14.70 21.63 -11.15
N VAL A 11 13.95 22.59 -11.69
CA VAL A 11 12.51 22.79 -11.38
C VAL A 11 11.63 22.32 -12.54
N ASP A 12 12.11 22.52 -13.77
CA ASP A 12 11.41 22.19 -15.00
C ASP A 12 12.43 21.98 -16.13
N GLY A 13 12.06 21.13 -17.10
CA GLY A 13 12.84 20.89 -18.31
C GLY A 13 13.81 19.72 -18.23
N ALA A 14 13.48 18.66 -17.47
CA ALA A 14 14.30 17.45 -17.35
C ALA A 14 14.74 16.89 -18.71
N HIS A 15 13.81 16.67 -19.63
CA HIS A 15 14.14 16.17 -20.97
C HIS A 15 15.06 17.09 -21.78
N ARG A 16 14.93 18.42 -21.63
CA ARG A 16 15.81 19.38 -22.32
C ARG A 16 17.23 19.33 -21.74
N LEU A 17 17.35 19.11 -20.42
CA LEU A 17 18.64 18.92 -19.77
C LEU A 17 19.27 17.59 -20.20
N GLU A 18 18.50 16.51 -20.23
CA GLU A 18 18.95 15.19 -20.71
C GLU A 18 19.48 15.25 -22.14
N GLU A 19 18.73 15.86 -23.06
CA GLU A 19 19.14 16.05 -24.44
C GLU A 19 20.42 16.90 -24.56
N ALA A 20 20.57 17.94 -23.73
CA ALA A 20 21.79 18.74 -23.70
C ALA A 20 23.01 17.93 -23.21
N ILE A 21 22.82 17.04 -22.24
CA ILE A 21 23.84 16.12 -21.74
C ILE A 21 24.23 15.11 -22.84
N GLU A 22 23.25 14.51 -23.52
CA GLU A 22 23.47 13.57 -24.63
C GLU A 22 24.25 14.21 -25.78
N ASN A 23 23.93 15.47 -26.10
CA ASN A 23 24.63 16.26 -27.10
C ASN A 23 25.95 16.87 -26.60
N ARG A 24 26.34 16.60 -25.34
CA ARG A 24 27.59 17.09 -24.71
C ARG A 24 27.74 18.61 -24.79
N LEU A 25 26.63 19.34 -24.65
CA LEU A 25 26.67 20.79 -24.58
C LEU A 25 27.42 21.21 -23.31
N PRO A 26 28.40 22.12 -23.38
CA PRO A 26 29.21 22.51 -22.23
C PRO A 26 28.44 23.37 -21.22
N SER A 27 27.34 23.99 -21.66
CA SER A 27 26.50 24.85 -20.83
C SER A 27 25.09 24.91 -21.42
N ILE A 28 24.12 25.23 -20.56
CA ILE A 28 22.74 25.49 -20.93
C ILE A 28 22.30 26.86 -20.42
N ASP A 29 21.44 27.53 -21.16
CA ASP A 29 20.80 28.76 -20.69
C ASP A 29 19.65 28.40 -19.75
N THR A 30 19.65 28.98 -18.55
CA THR A 30 18.60 28.74 -17.54
C THR A 30 18.32 29.98 -16.72
N VAL A 31 17.09 30.09 -16.23
CA VAL A 31 16.70 31.14 -15.29
C VAL A 31 16.91 30.61 -13.89
N ILE A 32 17.72 31.31 -13.09
CA ILE A 32 17.98 31.00 -11.69
C ILE A 32 17.12 31.91 -10.82
N PHE A 33 16.48 31.34 -9.81
CA PHE A 33 15.84 32.08 -8.73
C PHE A 33 16.24 31.46 -7.39
N GLU A 34 16.26 32.26 -6.34
CA GLU A 34 16.56 31.80 -4.98
C GLU A 34 15.29 31.28 -4.29
N GLY A 35 15.42 30.21 -3.50
CA GLY A 35 14.31 29.63 -2.76
C GLY A 35 14.71 28.39 -1.97
N ASP A 36 13.74 27.74 -1.35
CA ASP A 36 13.93 26.46 -0.67
C ASP A 36 13.40 25.28 -1.52
N MET A 37 13.53 24.06 -1.01
CA MET A 37 12.99 22.87 -1.68
C MET A 37 11.46 22.87 -1.77
N VAL A 38 10.76 23.55 -0.86
CA VAL A 38 9.30 23.67 -0.92
C VAL A 38 8.90 24.52 -2.12
N ASP A 39 9.64 25.60 -2.39
CA ASP A 39 9.47 26.45 -3.56
C ASP A 39 9.77 25.68 -4.85
N VAL A 40 10.82 24.85 -4.85
CA VAL A 40 11.14 23.96 -5.99
C VAL A 40 9.96 23.05 -6.30
N LEU A 41 9.51 22.27 -5.32
CA LEU A 41 8.47 21.26 -5.49
C LEU A 41 7.14 21.88 -5.88
N THR A 42 6.77 22.97 -5.22
CA THR A 42 5.50 23.66 -5.52
C THR A 42 5.52 24.26 -6.92
N LYS A 43 6.63 24.89 -7.33
CA LYS A 43 6.75 25.50 -8.64
C LYS A 43 6.79 24.46 -9.75
N ASN A 44 7.45 23.32 -9.52
CA ASN A 44 7.39 22.17 -10.42
C ASN A 44 5.92 21.73 -10.61
N LEU A 45 5.20 21.47 -9.51
CA LEU A 45 3.80 21.05 -9.54
C LEU A 45 2.90 22.07 -10.24
N PHE A 46 3.09 23.36 -9.98
CA PHE A 46 2.34 24.44 -10.62
C PHE A 46 2.59 24.52 -12.13
N LEU A 47 3.86 24.46 -12.56
CA LEU A 47 4.23 24.51 -13.98
C LEU A 47 3.69 23.31 -14.75
N ASP A 48 3.73 22.12 -14.15
CA ASP A 48 3.25 20.90 -14.79
C ASP A 48 1.71 20.87 -14.83
N HIS A 49 1.06 21.33 -13.75
CA HIS A 49 -0.40 21.44 -13.70
C HIS A 49 -0.94 22.40 -14.77
N MET A 50 -0.32 23.58 -14.91
CA MET A 50 -0.66 24.56 -15.95
C MET A 50 -0.54 24.03 -17.38
N ARG A 51 0.32 23.02 -17.59
CA ARG A 51 0.51 22.37 -18.91
C ARG A 51 -0.49 21.26 -19.19
N GLY A 52 -1.29 20.86 -18.19
CA GLY A 52 -2.32 19.83 -18.33
C GLY A 52 -1.78 18.43 -18.61
N LYS A 53 -0.51 18.17 -18.30
CA LYS A 53 0.20 16.93 -18.68
C LYS A 53 0.81 16.14 -17.52
N THR A 54 0.66 16.59 -16.27
CA THR A 54 1.24 15.87 -15.13
C THR A 54 0.58 14.50 -14.95
N PRO A 55 1.36 13.40 -15.01
CA PRO A 55 0.90 12.10 -14.50
C PRO A 55 0.45 12.27 -13.05
N VAL A 56 -0.72 11.75 -12.70
CA VAL A 56 -1.23 11.94 -11.33
C VAL A 56 -0.33 11.27 -10.29
N SER A 57 0.37 10.20 -10.67
CA SER A 57 1.40 9.55 -9.86
C SER A 57 2.53 10.48 -9.44
N GLU A 58 3.00 11.38 -10.32
CA GLU A 58 4.00 12.38 -9.97
C GLU A 58 3.44 13.40 -8.97
N MET A 59 2.20 13.84 -9.19
CA MET A 59 1.52 14.76 -8.29
C MET A 59 1.37 14.17 -6.89
N VAL A 60 1.04 12.88 -6.78
CA VAL A 60 1.00 12.14 -5.50
C VAL A 60 2.35 12.16 -4.80
N LYS A 61 3.45 11.88 -5.52
CA LYS A 61 4.81 11.86 -4.95
C LYS A 61 5.20 13.24 -4.40
N VAL A 62 4.97 14.30 -5.18
CA VAL A 62 5.31 15.68 -4.78
C VAL A 62 4.46 16.12 -3.57
N ILE A 63 3.15 15.87 -3.59
CA ILE A 63 2.26 16.21 -2.47
C ILE A 63 2.63 15.41 -1.21
N GLY A 64 2.98 14.14 -1.35
CA GLY A 64 3.48 13.31 -0.25
C GLY A 64 4.75 13.89 0.38
N ALA A 65 5.74 14.25 -0.44
CA ALA A 65 6.98 14.89 0.03
C ALA A 65 6.70 16.22 0.74
N LEU A 66 5.87 17.09 0.16
CA LEU A 66 5.49 18.37 0.79
C LEU A 66 4.88 18.16 2.18
N TYR A 67 4.02 17.15 2.34
CA TYR A 67 3.33 16.86 3.59
C TYR A 67 4.21 16.17 4.63
N ASP A 68 4.87 15.06 4.27
CA ASP A 68 5.60 14.22 5.23
C ASP A 68 7.06 14.68 5.44
N GLU A 69 7.76 15.12 4.39
CA GLU A 69 9.18 15.50 4.47
C GLU A 69 9.37 16.97 4.85
N TYR A 70 8.55 17.86 4.28
CA TYR A 70 8.64 19.31 4.50
C TYR A 70 7.60 19.85 5.49
N GLY A 71 6.76 18.98 6.05
CA GLY A 71 5.80 19.30 7.11
C GLY A 71 4.77 20.36 6.72
N GLN A 72 4.47 20.52 5.43
CA GLN A 72 3.44 21.45 4.97
C GLN A 72 2.05 20.88 5.25
N ASP A 73 1.16 21.70 5.80
CA ASP A 73 -0.24 21.31 5.95
C ASP A 73 -1.03 21.43 4.63
N SER A 74 -2.22 20.82 4.58
CA SER A 74 -3.07 20.84 3.38
C SER A 74 -3.51 22.24 2.96
N ASP A 75 -3.61 23.19 3.88
CA ASP A 75 -4.03 24.56 3.62
C ASP A 75 -2.87 25.39 3.02
N GLN A 76 -1.65 25.21 3.53
CA GLN A 76 -0.42 25.77 2.96
C GLN A 76 -0.16 25.26 1.55
N ILE A 77 -0.34 23.96 1.31
CA ILE A 77 -0.19 23.37 -0.03
C ILE A 77 -1.25 23.96 -0.98
N LYS A 78 -2.49 24.10 -0.52
CA LYS A 78 -3.58 24.71 -1.30
C LYS A 78 -3.26 26.15 -1.71
N GLU A 79 -2.78 26.98 -0.79
CA GLU A 79 -2.46 28.38 -1.08
C GLU A 79 -1.40 28.51 -2.19
N LYS A 80 -0.41 27.62 -2.19
CA LYS A 80 0.70 27.67 -3.15
C LYS A 80 0.37 27.00 -4.49
N THR A 81 -0.47 25.97 -4.49
CA THR A 81 -0.74 25.14 -5.69
C THR A 81 -2.07 25.48 -6.39
N GLY A 82 -3.01 26.10 -5.68
CA GLY A 82 -4.37 26.36 -6.16
C GLY A 82 -5.29 25.12 -6.18
N LEU A 83 -4.81 23.95 -5.75
CA LEU A 83 -5.60 22.74 -5.64
C LEU A 83 -6.62 22.81 -4.48
N THR A 84 -7.71 22.07 -4.57
CA THR A 84 -8.68 22.01 -3.48
C THR A 84 -8.14 21.20 -2.31
N ARG A 85 -8.51 21.60 -1.09
CA ARG A 85 -8.10 20.92 0.16
C ARG A 85 -8.47 19.43 0.17
N ASP A 86 -9.70 19.10 -0.27
CA ASP A 86 -10.18 17.71 -0.37
C ASP A 86 -9.33 16.88 -1.34
N TYR A 87 -8.92 17.47 -2.47
CA TYR A 87 -8.08 16.78 -3.44
C TYR A 87 -6.66 16.56 -2.89
N ILE A 88 -6.08 17.54 -2.20
CA ILE A 88 -4.78 17.41 -1.54
C ILE A 88 -4.83 16.28 -0.50
N GLU A 89 -5.85 16.24 0.36
CA GLU A 89 -6.00 15.17 1.35
C GLU A 89 -6.11 13.79 0.71
N LYS A 90 -6.79 13.66 -0.44
CA LYS A 90 -6.83 12.42 -1.22
C LYS A 90 -5.44 12.03 -1.69
N LEU A 91 -4.69 12.94 -2.29
CA LEU A 91 -3.33 12.67 -2.78
C LEU A 91 -2.36 12.29 -1.65
N VAL A 92 -2.46 12.94 -0.49
CA VAL A 92 -1.68 12.60 0.72
C VAL A 92 -2.01 11.18 1.21
N LYS A 93 -3.27 10.75 1.16
CA LYS A 93 -3.60 9.36 1.51
C LYS A 93 -3.04 8.37 0.50
N ILE A 94 -3.11 8.70 -0.79
CA ILE A 94 -2.58 7.85 -1.86
C ILE A 94 -1.05 7.75 -1.78
N SER A 95 -0.33 8.81 -1.39
CA SER A 95 1.14 8.78 -1.26
C SER A 95 1.61 7.79 -0.20
N LYS A 96 0.73 7.45 0.75
CA LYS A 96 0.97 6.47 1.84
C LYS A 96 0.46 5.06 1.49
N ALA A 97 -0.14 4.88 0.32
CA ALA A 97 -0.60 3.57 -0.12
C ALA A 97 0.59 2.64 -0.43
N SER A 98 0.29 1.34 -0.49
CA SER A 98 1.24 0.29 -0.87
C SER A 98 1.96 0.60 -2.19
N PRO A 99 3.20 0.11 -2.38
CA PRO A 99 3.91 0.27 -3.64
C PRO A 99 3.14 -0.28 -4.86
N ALA A 100 2.35 -1.34 -4.69
CA ALA A 100 1.53 -1.91 -5.76
C ALA A 100 0.42 -0.94 -6.22
N VAL A 101 -0.22 -0.24 -5.29
CA VAL A 101 -1.22 0.80 -5.63
C VAL A 101 -0.56 1.96 -6.36
N GLN A 102 0.61 2.41 -5.90
CA GLN A 102 1.33 3.51 -6.55
C GLN A 102 1.78 3.14 -7.97
N ALA A 103 2.29 1.92 -8.17
CA ALA A 103 2.65 1.41 -9.49
C ALA A 103 1.45 1.30 -10.42
N ALA A 104 0.33 0.75 -9.94
CA ALA A 104 -0.90 0.63 -10.73
C ALA A 104 -1.46 2.01 -11.14
N LEU A 105 -1.31 3.03 -10.30
CA LEU A 105 -1.68 4.41 -10.61
C LEU A 105 -0.75 5.02 -11.68
N ASP A 106 0.56 4.77 -11.57
CA ASP A 106 1.57 5.26 -12.51
C ASP A 106 1.39 4.65 -13.92
N GLU A 107 1.09 3.35 -13.98
CA GLU A 107 0.79 2.63 -15.21
C GLU A 107 -0.59 3.00 -15.81
N GLY A 108 -1.41 3.76 -15.08
CA GLY A 108 -2.77 4.12 -15.49
C GLY A 108 -3.75 2.95 -15.47
N VAL A 109 -3.39 1.82 -14.83
CA VAL A 109 -4.28 0.67 -14.62
C VAL A 109 -5.46 1.07 -13.75
N ILE A 110 -5.22 1.93 -12.76
CA ILE A 110 -6.24 2.48 -11.88
C ILE A 110 -6.24 4.01 -11.92
N GLY A 111 -7.42 4.61 -11.78
CA GLY A 111 -7.57 6.05 -11.59
C GLY A 111 -7.43 6.48 -10.13
N VAL A 112 -7.32 7.79 -9.90
CA VAL A 112 -7.19 8.43 -8.57
C VAL A 112 -8.27 7.98 -7.59
N GLY A 113 -9.51 7.85 -8.06
CA GLY A 113 -10.63 7.39 -7.22
C GLY A 113 -10.40 5.98 -6.66
N HIS A 114 -9.92 5.05 -7.49
CA HIS A 114 -9.61 3.69 -7.02
C HIS A 114 -8.43 3.69 -6.05
N ALA A 115 -7.36 4.43 -6.37
CA ALA A 115 -6.19 4.54 -5.51
C ALA A 115 -6.55 5.13 -4.13
N PHE A 116 -7.43 6.13 -4.10
CA PHE A 116 -7.95 6.70 -2.86
C PHE A 116 -8.74 5.66 -2.06
N GLU A 117 -9.67 4.94 -2.68
CA GLU A 117 -10.45 3.92 -1.98
C GLU A 117 -9.54 2.84 -1.38
N LEU A 118 -8.55 2.34 -2.14
CA LEU A 118 -7.56 1.37 -1.66
C LEU A 118 -6.74 1.90 -0.48
N SER A 119 -6.35 3.18 -0.51
CA SER A 119 -5.59 3.81 0.57
C SER A 119 -6.34 3.89 1.91
N ARG A 120 -7.67 3.64 1.92
CA ARG A 120 -8.47 3.55 3.15
C ARG A 120 -8.18 2.28 3.95
N LEU A 121 -7.67 1.23 3.30
CA LEU A 121 -7.31 -0.01 3.97
C LEU A 121 -6.01 0.16 4.75
N PRO A 122 -5.96 -0.26 6.03
CA PRO A 122 -4.82 0.01 6.90
C PRO A 122 -3.58 -0.82 6.57
N TYR A 123 -3.73 -1.98 5.91
CA TYR A 123 -2.64 -2.91 5.66
C TYR A 123 -2.33 -3.04 4.17
N ALA A 124 -1.06 -2.92 3.80
CA ALA A 124 -0.58 -3.03 2.42
C ALA A 124 -1.00 -4.37 1.76
N ILE A 125 -0.95 -5.47 2.50
CA ILE A 125 -1.31 -6.79 1.96
C ILE A 125 -2.76 -6.87 1.45
N GLN A 126 -3.68 -6.13 2.09
CA GLN A 126 -5.08 -6.08 1.68
C GLN A 126 -5.24 -5.22 0.42
N GLN A 127 -4.47 -4.14 0.32
CA GLN A 127 -4.43 -3.29 -0.87
C GLN A 127 -3.92 -4.08 -2.07
N ASP A 128 -2.83 -4.82 -1.91
CA ASP A 128 -2.22 -5.65 -2.95
C ASP A 128 -3.18 -6.75 -3.42
N GLU A 129 -3.90 -7.40 -2.49
CA GLU A 129 -4.90 -8.41 -2.82
C GLU A 129 -6.05 -7.83 -3.67
N LEU A 130 -6.54 -6.64 -3.32
CA LEU A 130 -7.60 -5.97 -4.09
C LEU A 130 -7.11 -5.48 -5.45
N ILE A 131 -5.85 -5.03 -5.56
CA ILE A 131 -5.23 -4.70 -6.85
C ILE A 131 -5.19 -5.93 -7.76
N ALA A 132 -4.74 -7.08 -7.23
CA ALA A 132 -4.70 -8.32 -7.99
C ALA A 132 -6.11 -8.75 -8.46
N LYS A 133 -7.13 -8.61 -7.60
CA LYS A 133 -8.53 -8.84 -8.00
C LYS A 133 -9.00 -7.83 -9.05
N HIS A 134 -8.65 -6.55 -8.93
CA HIS A 134 -9.03 -5.52 -9.88
C HIS A 134 -8.47 -5.77 -11.29
N GLN A 135 -7.26 -6.31 -11.42
CA GLN A 135 -6.69 -6.66 -12.72
C GLN A 135 -7.55 -7.68 -13.50
N VAL A 136 -8.23 -8.57 -12.79
CA VAL A 136 -9.09 -9.60 -13.38
C VAL A 136 -10.53 -9.09 -13.56
N TRP A 137 -11.09 -8.44 -12.54
CA TRP A 137 -12.53 -8.12 -12.49
C TRP A 137 -12.86 -6.68 -12.93
N ARG A 138 -11.86 -5.78 -12.98
CA ARG A 138 -11.98 -4.36 -13.36
C ARG A 138 -13.15 -3.64 -12.69
N PHE A 139 -13.14 -3.65 -11.36
CA PHE A 139 -14.15 -2.96 -10.55
C PHE A 139 -14.27 -1.49 -10.91
N THR A 140 -15.49 -0.98 -10.90
CA THR A 140 -15.74 0.47 -10.84
C THR A 140 -15.35 1.02 -9.48
N VAL A 141 -15.15 2.34 -9.39
CA VAL A 141 -14.86 3.02 -8.11
C VAL A 141 -15.96 2.73 -7.07
N LYS A 142 -17.22 2.67 -7.50
CA LYS A 142 -18.35 2.39 -6.63
C LYS A 142 -18.33 0.97 -6.06
N GLU A 143 -18.10 -0.03 -6.91
CA GLU A 143 -18.02 -1.43 -6.45
C GLU A 143 -16.84 -1.64 -5.50
N LEU A 144 -15.71 -0.99 -5.77
CA LEU A 144 -14.54 -1.02 -4.90
C LEU A 144 -14.82 -0.35 -3.55
N HIS A 145 -15.52 0.79 -3.56
CA HIS A 145 -15.97 1.48 -2.34
C HIS A 145 -16.85 0.56 -1.49
N ASP A 146 -17.89 -0.04 -2.08
CA ASP A 146 -18.81 -0.93 -1.38
C ASP A 146 -18.07 -2.15 -0.79
N GLN A 147 -17.11 -2.71 -1.52
CA GLN A 147 -16.29 -3.84 -1.06
C GLN A 147 -15.37 -3.45 0.11
N ILE A 148 -14.73 -2.29 0.04
CA ILE A 148 -13.82 -1.81 1.10
C ILE A 148 -14.61 -1.46 2.37
N ASP A 149 -15.80 -0.86 2.23
CA ASP A 149 -16.68 -0.58 3.35
C ASP A 149 -17.06 -1.85 4.10
N GLN A 150 -17.41 -2.91 3.37
CA GLN A 150 -17.71 -4.22 3.96
C GLN A 150 -16.51 -4.79 4.73
N VAL A 151 -15.30 -4.75 4.14
CA VAL A 151 -14.07 -5.21 4.79
C VAL A 151 -13.79 -4.42 6.07
N LEU A 152 -13.95 -3.10 6.05
CA LEU A 152 -13.73 -2.25 7.22
C LEU A 152 -14.74 -2.51 8.34
N VAL A 153 -15.99 -2.82 8.00
CA VAL A 153 -17.03 -3.22 8.98
C VAL A 153 -16.66 -4.55 9.63
N GLU A 154 -16.28 -5.56 8.82
CA GLU A 154 -15.85 -6.87 9.32
C GLU A 154 -14.62 -6.77 10.22
N MET A 155 -13.63 -5.95 9.84
CA MET A 155 -12.43 -5.71 10.65
C MET A 155 -12.76 -5.08 12.00
N LYS A 156 -13.71 -4.14 12.06
CA LYS A 156 -14.15 -3.55 13.33
C LYS A 156 -14.86 -4.57 14.21
N ALA A 157 -15.73 -5.40 13.64
CA ALA A 157 -16.41 -6.46 14.37
C ALA A 157 -15.42 -7.44 15.02
N ILE A 158 -14.39 -7.86 14.27
CA ILE A 158 -13.34 -8.76 14.79
C ILE A 158 -12.51 -8.07 15.89
N ALA A 159 -12.25 -6.77 15.78
CA ALA A 159 -11.50 -6.03 16.79
C ALA A 159 -12.29 -5.81 18.09
N GLU A 160 -13.62 -5.74 18.02
CA GLU A 160 -14.52 -5.58 19.17
C GLU A 160 -14.88 -6.91 19.85
N GLU A 161 -14.75 -8.03 19.16
CA GLU A 161 -14.89 -9.34 19.79
C GLU A 161 -13.81 -9.50 20.87
N PRO A 162 -14.20 -9.73 22.14
CA PRO A 162 -13.22 -9.97 23.19
C PRO A 162 -12.38 -11.18 22.76
N PRO A 163 -11.04 -11.15 22.98
CA PRO A 163 -10.19 -12.26 22.63
C PRO A 163 -10.84 -13.50 23.20
N VAL A 164 -11.19 -14.45 22.32
CA VAL A 164 -11.75 -15.74 22.72
C VAL A 164 -10.84 -16.20 23.83
N THR A 165 -11.35 -16.19 25.07
CA THR A 165 -10.63 -16.76 26.19
C THR A 165 -10.38 -18.17 25.72
N THR A 166 -9.15 -18.45 25.30
CA THR A 166 -8.69 -19.79 25.06
C THR A 166 -8.80 -20.40 26.43
N SER A 167 -9.97 -20.99 26.69
CA SER A 167 -10.13 -21.83 27.85
C SER A 167 -9.02 -22.84 27.62
N THR A 168 -8.00 -22.75 28.45
CA THR A 168 -7.13 -23.86 28.83
C THR A 168 -7.99 -24.89 29.57
N GLY A 169 -9.22 -25.14 29.08
CA GLY A 169 -9.96 -26.34 29.32
C GLY A 169 -9.07 -27.41 28.76
N THR A 170 -8.30 -28.02 29.67
CA THR A 170 -7.58 -29.26 29.48
C THR A 170 -8.46 -30.12 28.61
N ARG A 171 -8.11 -30.27 27.32
CA ARG A 171 -8.80 -31.20 26.44
C ARG A 171 -8.80 -32.51 27.23
N PRO A 172 -9.97 -33.08 27.58
CA PRO A 172 -9.99 -34.28 28.41
C PRO A 172 -9.10 -35.30 27.71
N ALA A 173 -8.16 -35.88 28.46
CA ALA A 173 -7.18 -36.78 27.89
C ALA A 173 -7.94 -37.86 27.10
N PRO A 174 -7.59 -38.14 25.83
CA PRO A 174 -8.27 -39.16 25.07
C PRO A 174 -8.19 -40.49 25.82
N VAL A 175 -9.34 -41.14 26.02
CA VAL A 175 -9.43 -42.43 26.69
C VAL A 175 -9.12 -43.51 25.65
N TYR A 176 -8.05 -44.26 25.87
CA TYR A 176 -7.69 -45.38 25.01
C TYR A 176 -8.17 -46.69 25.63
N HIS A 177 -8.55 -47.63 24.77
CA HIS A 177 -9.00 -48.96 25.17
C HIS A 177 -8.03 -50.00 24.60
N CYS A 178 -7.70 -51.02 25.38
CA CYS A 178 -6.91 -52.14 24.87
C CYS A 178 -7.73 -52.89 23.81
N GLU A 179 -7.15 -53.13 22.63
CA GLU A 179 -7.87 -53.86 21.57
C GLU A 179 -8.17 -55.32 21.94
N GLY A 180 -7.35 -55.93 22.82
CA GLY A 180 -7.52 -57.31 23.28
C GLY A 180 -8.55 -57.47 24.41
N CYS A 181 -8.37 -56.77 25.54
CA CYS A 181 -9.26 -56.92 26.71
C CYS A 181 -10.37 -55.86 26.81
N LYS A 182 -10.37 -54.84 25.96
CA LYS A 182 -11.32 -53.70 25.94
C LYS A 182 -11.33 -52.80 27.18
N ASP A 183 -10.45 -53.05 28.15
CA ASP A 183 -10.29 -52.18 29.31
C ASP A 183 -9.70 -50.82 28.94
N GLN A 184 -10.06 -49.80 29.72
CA GLN A 184 -9.47 -48.47 29.62
C GLN A 184 -8.05 -48.49 30.18
N VAL A 185 -7.09 -48.07 29.37
CA VAL A 185 -5.68 -48.08 29.75
C VAL A 185 -5.03 -46.76 29.34
N GLU A 186 -4.16 -46.24 30.20
CA GLU A 186 -3.41 -45.04 29.84
C GLU A 186 -2.46 -45.32 28.67
N PRO A 187 -2.25 -44.34 27.76
CA PRO A 187 -1.46 -44.53 26.54
C PRO A 187 -0.06 -45.10 26.77
N ARG A 188 0.57 -44.76 27.90
CA ARG A 188 1.92 -45.22 28.26
C ARG A 188 2.04 -46.73 28.47
N TYR A 189 0.91 -47.41 28.71
CA TYR A 189 0.86 -48.86 28.89
C TYR A 189 0.43 -49.62 27.64
N LEU A 190 -0.08 -48.92 26.62
CA LEU A 190 -0.37 -49.52 25.33
C LEU A 190 0.94 -49.76 24.58
N ARG A 191 1.11 -50.99 24.10
CA ARG A 191 2.23 -51.34 23.22
C ARG A 191 1.75 -51.26 21.78
N PRO A 192 2.45 -50.51 20.90
CA PRO A 192 2.12 -50.52 19.48
C PRO A 192 2.37 -51.93 18.93
N VAL A 193 1.45 -52.42 18.09
CA VAL A 193 1.71 -53.63 17.31
C VAL A 193 2.69 -53.24 16.20
N MET A 194 3.90 -53.78 16.25
CA MET A 194 4.92 -53.54 15.24
C MET A 194 4.60 -54.38 14.00
N LEU A 195 3.80 -53.83 13.08
CA LEU A 195 3.44 -54.46 11.81
C LEU A 195 4.19 -53.79 10.66
N CYS A 196 4.60 -54.59 9.66
CA CYS A 196 5.08 -54.03 8.39
C CYS A 196 3.88 -53.46 7.59
N PRO A 197 4.12 -52.58 6.59
CA PRO A 197 3.03 -52.00 5.79
C PRO A 197 2.11 -53.04 5.15
N ASN A 198 2.64 -54.20 4.76
CA ASN A 198 1.86 -55.27 4.14
C ASN A 198 0.93 -55.98 5.16
N CYS A 199 1.44 -56.27 6.37
CA CYS A 199 0.64 -56.88 7.42
C CYS A 199 -0.35 -55.88 8.06
N PHE A 200 -0.04 -54.58 8.07
CA PHE A 200 -0.97 -53.57 8.56
C PHE A 200 -2.22 -53.47 7.67
N GLY A 201 -2.06 -53.59 6.35
CA GLY A 201 -3.17 -53.51 5.39
C GLY A 201 -4.12 -54.72 5.36
N GLU A 202 -3.78 -55.83 6.01
CA GLU A 202 -4.65 -57.01 6.10
C GLU A 202 -5.44 -57.10 7.42
N VAL A 203 -5.05 -56.33 8.44
CA VAL A 203 -5.57 -56.43 9.82
C VAL A 203 -6.69 -55.40 10.10
N TRP A 204 -6.95 -54.48 9.17
CA TRP A 204 -7.94 -53.39 9.30
C TRP A 204 -8.84 -53.28 8.07
#